data_AF-A0A2M8BPN5-F1
#
_entry.id   AF-A0A2M8BPN5-F1
#
_cell.length_a   1.000
_cell.length_b   1.000
_cell.length_c   1.000
_cell.angle_alpha   90.00
_cell.angle_beta   90.00
_cell.angle_gamma   90.00
#
_symmetry.space_group_name_H-M   'P 1'
#
loop_
_entity.id
_entity.type
_entity.pdbx_description
1 polymer ?
#
loop_
_entity_poly.entity_id
_entity_poly.type
_entity_poly.pdbx_seq_one_letter_code
_entity_poly.pdbx_strand_id
1 'polypeptide(L)'
;MGYSGDGVTCTLIPPPPLVISEVLYDSAGTDTAVDNVLFIELAGPAGTSLAGVTLQGVNASIGNKITLSGTIPANGYAVVVHSKALPGLAALASFTHDNVDFQNGNAAGDPETDAIQLLFNGTVIDAVGYGLGLANSAGEGAAAPDAKDSNQSISRDANNTDTNNNAADFFLSSQPSPGGPPCNGACTWCVVPSVESICTDAVDNDCDGLADSADTVDCP
;
A
#
# COMPACT_ATOMS: atom_id res chain seq x y z
N MET A 1 15.28 52.11 15.47
CA MET A 1 14.98 51.06 14.47
C MET A 1 14.74 49.77 15.25
N GLY A 2 13.52 49.61 15.79
CA GLY A 2 13.15 48.41 16.54
C GLY A 2 12.26 47.54 15.67
N TYR A 3 12.74 46.36 15.28
CA TYR A 3 11.87 45.33 14.75
C TYR A 3 11.30 44.60 15.97
N SER A 4 10.03 44.91 16.29
CA SER A 4 9.17 44.06 17.09
C SER A 4 8.89 42.82 16.24
N GLY A 5 9.74 41.80 16.35
CA GLY A 5 9.48 40.49 15.77
C GLY A 5 8.38 39.83 16.58
N ASP A 6 7.16 39.80 16.03
CA ASP A 6 6.11 38.92 16.53
C ASP A 6 6.70 37.52 16.65
N GLY A 7 6.76 37.02 17.88
CA GLY A 7 7.42 35.77 18.26
C GLY A 7 6.69 34.54 17.74
N VAL A 8 6.60 34.39 16.42
CA VAL A 8 6.17 33.16 15.77
C VAL A 8 7.27 32.14 16.01
N THR A 9 7.13 31.36 17.07
CA THR A 9 7.95 30.18 17.28
C THR A 9 7.56 29.18 16.19
N CYS A 10 8.47 28.99 15.24
CA CYS A 10 8.31 27.97 14.21
C CYS A 10 8.41 26.61 14.91
N THR A 11 7.27 26.03 15.27
CA THR A 11 7.23 24.71 15.89
C THR A 11 7.50 23.69 14.80
N LEU A 12 8.65 23.03 14.88
CA LEU A 12 9.03 21.96 13.98
C LEU A 12 8.10 20.78 14.28
N ILE A 13 7.22 20.45 13.34
CA ILE A 13 6.35 19.28 13.46
C ILE A 13 7.20 18.07 13.05
N PRO A 14 7.47 17.11 13.94
CA PRO A 14 8.20 15.91 13.57
C PRO A 14 7.41 15.12 12.51
N PRO A 15 8.09 14.37 11.63
CA PRO A 15 7.43 13.41 10.78
C PRO A 15 6.51 12.48 11.58
N PRO A 16 5.29 12.19 11.09
CA PRO A 16 4.45 11.18 11.71
C PRO A 16 5.12 9.81 11.57
N PRO A 17 5.01 8.91 12.56
CA PRO A 17 5.58 7.57 12.51
C PRO A 17 4.71 6.67 11.64
N LEU A 18 4.80 6.86 10.33
CA LEU A 18 4.04 6.12 9.32
C LEU A 18 5.00 5.31 8.46
N VAL A 19 4.57 4.12 8.08
CA VAL A 19 5.25 3.28 7.09
C VAL A 19 4.24 2.74 6.08
N ILE A 20 4.71 2.43 4.87
CA ILE A 20 4.03 1.63 3.88
C ILE A 20 4.03 0.19 4.39
N SER A 21 2.84 -0.33 4.67
CA SER A 21 2.59 -1.66 5.25
C SER A 21 2.55 -2.72 4.15
N GLU A 22 1.72 -2.47 3.14
CA GLU A 22 1.41 -3.44 2.09
C GLU A 22 1.03 -2.71 0.80
N VAL A 23 1.42 -3.26 -0.33
CA VAL A 23 1.13 -2.73 -1.66
C VAL A 23 0.73 -3.86 -2.59
N LEU A 24 -0.44 -3.73 -3.22
CA LEU A 24 -0.82 -4.52 -4.39
C LEU A 24 -0.88 -3.57 -5.59
N TYR A 25 0.11 -3.70 -6.46
CA TYR A 25 0.32 -2.80 -7.60
C TYR A 25 0.05 -3.46 -8.96
N ASP A 26 -0.13 -4.78 -9.00
CA ASP A 26 -0.36 -5.58 -10.21
C ASP A 26 -1.68 -6.34 -10.08
N SER A 27 -2.76 -5.79 -10.63
CA SER A 27 -4.08 -6.43 -10.66
C SER A 27 -4.21 -7.28 -11.92
N ALA A 28 -4.91 -8.41 -11.83
CA ALA A 28 -5.11 -9.28 -12.98
C ALA A 28 -5.74 -8.53 -14.16
N GLY A 29 -5.13 -8.66 -15.34
CA GLY A 29 -5.59 -7.99 -16.55
C GLY A 29 -5.04 -6.57 -16.68
N THR A 30 -5.94 -5.58 -16.80
CA THR A 30 -5.54 -4.17 -16.80
C THR A 30 -5.71 -3.61 -15.40
N ASP A 31 -4.62 -3.09 -14.83
CA ASP A 31 -4.56 -2.55 -13.47
C ASP A 31 -5.72 -1.61 -13.12
N THR A 32 -6.06 -0.68 -14.01
CA THR A 32 -7.12 0.32 -13.80
C THR A 32 -8.50 -0.07 -14.36
N ALA A 33 -8.72 -1.36 -14.60
CA ALA A 33 -10.02 -1.90 -14.99
C ALA A 33 -11.06 -1.76 -13.84
N VAL A 34 -12.33 -1.98 -14.19
CA VAL A 34 -13.38 -2.17 -13.19
C VAL A 34 -13.10 -3.45 -12.41
N ASP A 35 -13.37 -3.42 -11.11
CA ASP A 35 -13.15 -4.52 -10.16
C ASP A 35 -11.67 -4.89 -10.00
N ASN A 36 -10.77 -3.92 -10.13
CA ASN A 36 -9.35 -4.12 -9.82
C ASN A 36 -9.11 -4.26 -8.32
N VAL A 37 -7.93 -4.76 -7.96
CA VAL A 37 -7.54 -5.01 -6.55
C VAL A 37 -6.40 -4.12 -6.07
N LEU A 38 -6.14 -3.00 -6.76
CA LEU A 38 -5.00 -2.14 -6.44
C LEU A 38 -5.18 -1.43 -5.10
N PHE A 39 -4.16 -1.50 -4.24
CA PHE A 39 -4.12 -0.73 -3.01
C PHE A 39 -2.71 -0.42 -2.51
N ILE A 40 -2.64 0.62 -1.67
CA ILE A 40 -1.50 0.94 -0.81
C ILE A 40 -2.04 1.08 0.60
N GLU A 41 -1.39 0.43 1.54
CA GLU A 41 -1.71 0.52 2.95
C GLU A 41 -0.60 1.24 3.71
N LEU A 42 -1.01 2.17 4.56
CA LEU A 42 -0.14 2.80 5.56
C LEU A 42 -0.42 2.25 6.94
N ALA A 43 0.62 1.91 7.69
CA ALA A 43 0.53 1.59 9.10
C ALA A 43 1.02 2.77 9.97
N GLY A 44 0.35 2.98 11.10
CA GLY A 44 0.77 3.95 12.10
C GLY A 44 -0.12 3.96 13.34
N PRO A 45 0.23 4.75 14.37
CA PRO A 45 -0.62 4.87 15.55
C PRO A 45 -2.01 5.41 15.18
N ALA A 46 -3.06 4.83 15.76
CA ALA A 46 -4.43 5.30 15.58
C ALA A 46 -4.56 6.80 15.92
N GLY A 47 -5.27 7.54 15.06
CA GLY A 47 -5.45 8.99 15.20
C GLY A 47 -4.27 9.83 14.70
N THR A 48 -3.18 9.23 14.18
CA THR A 48 -2.07 9.97 13.57
C THR A 48 -2.60 10.80 12.39
N SER A 49 -2.31 12.10 12.39
CA SER A 49 -2.72 13.01 11.31
C SER A 49 -2.01 12.68 10.00
N LEU A 50 -2.77 12.66 8.91
CA LEU A 50 -2.27 12.51 7.54
C LEU A 50 -2.13 13.85 6.81
N ALA A 51 -2.38 14.98 7.48
CA ALA A 51 -2.16 16.30 6.90
C ALA A 51 -0.69 16.48 6.49
N GLY A 52 -0.47 16.85 5.23
CA GLY A 52 0.88 17.01 4.66
C GLY A 52 1.53 15.69 4.23
N VAL A 53 0.84 14.55 4.36
CA VAL A 53 1.30 13.24 3.89
C VAL A 53 0.94 13.08 2.40
N THR A 54 1.84 12.50 1.62
CA THR A 54 1.64 12.24 0.19
C THR A 54 2.27 10.91 -0.21
N LEU A 55 1.55 10.11 -0.97
CA LEU A 55 2.10 8.99 -1.74
C LEU A 55 2.57 9.48 -3.11
N GLN A 56 3.75 9.06 -3.53
CA GLN A 56 4.33 9.40 -4.83
C GLN A 56 4.96 8.19 -5.48
N GLY A 57 4.50 7.87 -6.69
CA GLY A 57 5.15 6.94 -7.59
C GLY A 57 6.40 7.56 -8.20
N VAL A 58 7.45 6.77 -8.28
CA VAL A 58 8.71 7.14 -8.92
C VAL A 58 9.03 6.08 -9.97
N ASN A 59 9.08 6.52 -11.23
CA ASN A 59 9.57 5.76 -12.38
C ASN A 59 10.09 6.74 -13.46
N ALA A 60 10.42 6.23 -14.64
CA ALA A 60 11.00 7.01 -15.74
C ALA A 60 10.02 7.92 -16.53
N SER A 61 8.69 7.82 -16.37
CA SER A 61 7.74 8.54 -17.26
C SER A 61 6.41 9.01 -16.67
N ILE A 62 5.97 8.53 -15.50
CA ILE A 62 4.70 8.89 -14.84
C ILE A 62 4.89 8.81 -13.31
N GLY A 63 4.85 9.94 -12.62
CA GLY A 63 4.79 9.95 -11.15
C GLY A 63 3.37 10.17 -10.66
N ASN A 64 2.62 9.09 -10.39
CA ASN A 64 1.31 9.21 -9.75
C ASN A 64 1.48 9.77 -8.33
N LYS A 65 0.59 10.68 -7.93
CA LYS A 65 0.70 11.38 -6.65
C LYS A 65 -0.67 11.49 -6.00
N ILE A 66 -0.73 11.18 -4.71
CA ILE A 66 -1.95 11.21 -3.90
C ILE A 66 -1.64 11.94 -2.59
N THR A 67 -2.24 13.12 -2.41
CA THR A 67 -2.15 13.84 -1.12
C THR A 67 -3.24 13.31 -0.19
N LEU A 68 -2.84 12.89 1.00
CA LEU A 68 -3.76 12.34 2.01
C LEU A 68 -4.24 13.43 2.97
N SER A 69 -5.31 13.12 3.70
CA SER A 69 -5.87 13.99 4.73
C SER A 69 -6.57 13.14 5.79
N GLY A 70 -7.09 13.75 6.86
CA GLY A 70 -7.71 13.00 7.96
C GLY A 70 -6.68 12.34 8.87
N THR A 71 -6.99 11.15 9.39
CA THR A 71 -6.18 10.44 10.38
C THR A 71 -6.14 8.94 10.13
N ILE A 72 -5.08 8.27 10.60
CA ILE A 72 -5.03 6.80 10.67
C ILE A 72 -6.24 6.28 11.48
N PRO A 73 -7.02 5.32 10.97
CA PRO A 73 -8.18 4.77 11.68
C PRO A 73 -7.81 4.00 12.96
N ALA A 74 -8.83 3.59 13.72
CA ALA A 74 -8.65 2.95 15.03
C ALA A 74 -7.93 1.59 14.99
N ASN A 75 -7.97 0.90 13.85
CA ASN A 75 -7.24 -0.34 13.60
C ASN A 75 -5.73 -0.12 13.35
N GLY A 76 -5.28 1.13 13.12
CA GLY A 76 -3.88 1.44 12.83
C GLY A 76 -3.50 1.40 11.34
N TYR A 77 -4.46 1.16 10.44
CA TYR A 77 -4.19 0.98 9.01
C TYR A 77 -5.05 1.90 8.16
N ALA A 78 -4.42 2.68 7.28
CA ALA A 78 -5.10 3.50 6.29
C ALA A 78 -4.91 2.92 4.89
N VAL A 79 -6.00 2.43 4.31
CA VAL A 79 -6.02 1.79 2.98
C VAL A 79 -6.39 2.83 1.92
N VAL A 80 -5.59 2.91 0.86
CA VAL A 80 -5.81 3.77 -0.32
C VAL A 80 -6.05 2.87 -1.52
N VAL A 81 -7.24 2.96 -2.13
CA VAL A 81 -7.67 2.07 -3.23
C VAL A 81 -7.97 2.86 -4.51
N HIS A 82 -7.91 2.18 -5.66
CA HIS A 82 -8.34 2.78 -6.93
C HIS A 82 -9.85 3.03 -6.96
N SER A 83 -10.32 4.04 -7.72
CA SER A 83 -11.75 4.41 -7.80
C SER A 83 -12.66 3.34 -8.39
N LYS A 84 -12.06 2.39 -9.09
CA LYS A 84 -12.75 1.24 -9.68
C LYS A 84 -12.41 -0.07 -8.96
N ALA A 85 -11.93 0.02 -7.71
CA ALA A 85 -11.64 -1.17 -6.92
C ALA A 85 -12.88 -2.06 -6.80
N LEU A 86 -12.65 -3.36 -6.67
CA LEU A 86 -13.67 -4.35 -6.33
C LEU A 86 -14.48 -3.88 -5.10
N PRO A 87 -15.82 -4.06 -5.05
CA PRO A 87 -16.65 -3.54 -3.97
C PRO A 87 -16.20 -3.91 -2.55
N GLY A 88 -15.75 -5.15 -2.32
CA GLY A 88 -15.22 -5.60 -1.02
C GLY A 88 -13.99 -4.80 -0.58
N LEU A 89 -13.02 -4.61 -1.48
CA LEU A 89 -11.84 -3.78 -1.23
C LEU A 89 -12.22 -2.30 -1.04
N ALA A 90 -13.16 -1.78 -1.83
CA ALA A 90 -13.64 -0.41 -1.72
C ALA A 90 -14.29 -0.13 -0.35
N ALA A 91 -14.94 -1.13 0.26
CA ALA A 91 -15.54 -1.01 1.59
C ALA A 91 -14.49 -0.87 2.72
N LEU A 92 -13.27 -1.36 2.52
CA LEU A 92 -12.15 -1.26 3.46
C LEU A 92 -11.36 0.05 3.33
N ALA A 93 -11.62 0.81 2.26
CA ALA A 93 -10.83 1.98 1.91
C ALA A 93 -11.00 3.13 2.91
N SER A 94 -9.87 3.68 3.36
CA SER A 94 -9.81 5.00 3.99
C SER A 94 -9.84 6.12 2.95
N PHE A 95 -9.30 5.85 1.75
CA PHE A 95 -9.24 6.79 0.63
C PHE A 95 -9.44 6.08 -0.70
N THR A 96 -10.07 6.78 -1.63
CA THR A 96 -10.31 6.31 -2.99
C THR A 96 -9.76 7.33 -3.98
N HIS A 97 -8.92 6.91 -4.94
CA HIS A 97 -8.30 7.83 -5.89
C HIS A 97 -7.95 7.16 -7.24
N ASP A 98 -8.15 7.86 -8.36
CA ASP A 98 -7.81 7.39 -9.72
C ASP A 98 -6.30 7.21 -9.98
N ASN A 99 -5.44 7.65 -9.05
CA ASN A 99 -3.97 7.61 -9.21
C ASN A 99 -3.37 6.43 -8.45
N VAL A 100 -4.20 5.54 -7.90
CA VAL A 100 -3.75 4.26 -7.36
C VAL A 100 -3.46 3.34 -8.54
N ASP A 101 -2.31 3.57 -9.15
CA ASP A 101 -1.71 2.84 -10.27
C ASP A 101 -0.23 3.24 -10.24
N PHE A 102 0.56 2.57 -9.42
CA PHE A 102 1.96 2.95 -9.20
C PHE A 102 2.93 2.21 -10.14
N GLN A 103 2.38 1.61 -11.21
CA GLN A 103 3.07 0.86 -12.25
C GLN A 103 3.79 -0.41 -11.74
N ASN A 104 3.90 -1.38 -12.64
CA ASN A 104 4.56 -2.69 -12.53
C ASN A 104 5.55 -2.91 -13.68
N GLY A 105 6.08 -1.82 -14.24
CA GLY A 105 6.36 -1.67 -15.67
C GLY A 105 7.82 -1.76 -16.08
N ASN A 106 8.68 -2.45 -15.33
CA ASN A 106 10.07 -2.65 -15.77
C ASN A 106 10.09 -3.70 -16.89
N ALA A 107 10.28 -3.28 -18.15
CA ALA A 107 10.66 -4.22 -19.19
C ALA A 107 11.99 -4.87 -18.81
N ALA A 108 12.18 -6.17 -19.11
CA ALA A 108 13.44 -6.84 -18.85
C ALA A 108 14.63 -6.08 -19.47
N GLY A 109 15.53 -5.56 -18.61
CA GLY A 109 16.68 -4.75 -19.02
C GLY A 109 16.53 -3.23 -18.83
N ASP A 110 15.39 -2.76 -18.31
CA ASP A 110 15.26 -1.39 -17.81
C ASP A 110 16.14 -1.22 -16.55
N PRO A 111 17.07 -0.24 -16.51
CA PRO A 111 17.87 0.01 -15.32
C PRO A 111 17.03 0.51 -14.13
N GLU A 112 15.81 0.99 -14.37
CA GLU A 112 14.97 1.61 -13.36
C GLU A 112 14.03 0.60 -12.69
N THR A 113 14.03 0.63 -11.36
CA THR A 113 13.04 0.03 -10.46
C THR A 113 11.84 0.95 -10.27
N ASP A 114 10.64 0.41 -10.10
CA ASP A 114 9.49 1.19 -9.68
C ASP A 114 9.57 1.44 -8.16
N ALA A 115 9.08 2.58 -7.68
CA ALA A 115 9.03 2.86 -6.26
C ALA A 115 7.80 3.67 -5.87
N ILE A 116 7.39 3.50 -4.61
CA ILE A 116 6.42 4.35 -3.94
C ILE A 116 7.12 5.02 -2.76
N GLN A 117 7.10 6.34 -2.74
CA GLN A 117 7.59 7.15 -1.63
C GLN A 117 6.42 7.67 -0.81
N LEU A 118 6.56 7.58 0.51
CA LEU A 118 5.72 8.26 1.48
C LEU A 118 6.42 9.55 1.90
N LEU A 119 5.81 10.69 1.59
CA LEU A 119 6.36 12.00 1.89
C LEU A 119 5.57 12.68 3.01
N PHE A 120 6.27 13.36 3.91
CA PHE A 120 5.70 14.34 4.82
C PHE A 120 6.26 15.73 4.50
N ASN A 121 5.39 16.66 4.11
CA ASN A 121 5.77 18.02 3.71
C ASN A 121 6.92 18.05 2.67
N GLY A 122 6.93 17.07 1.75
CA GLY A 122 7.92 16.94 0.69
C GLY A 122 9.23 16.24 1.08
N THR A 123 9.37 15.77 2.33
CA THR A 123 10.48 14.92 2.76
C THR A 123 10.04 13.47 2.75
N VAL A 124 10.83 12.58 2.16
CA VAL A 124 10.58 11.12 2.21
C VAL A 124 10.72 10.64 3.66
N ILE A 125 9.72 9.94 4.16
CA ILE A 125 9.67 9.39 5.53
C ILE A 125 9.65 7.85 5.54
N ASP A 126 9.22 7.24 4.44
CA ASP A 126 9.34 5.82 4.12
C ASP A 126 9.32 5.68 2.59
N ALA A 127 9.90 4.62 2.06
CA ALA A 127 9.78 4.28 0.64
C ALA A 127 9.92 2.78 0.40
N VAL A 128 9.15 2.25 -0.55
CA VAL A 128 9.30 0.89 -1.04
C VAL A 128 9.66 0.90 -2.52
N GLY A 129 10.80 0.30 -2.83
CA GLY A 129 11.24 0.01 -4.18
C GLY A 129 11.00 -1.43 -4.56
N TYR A 130 10.50 -1.71 -5.76
CA TYR A 130 10.20 -3.06 -6.25
C TYR A 130 10.53 -3.22 -7.75
N GLY A 131 10.37 -4.43 -8.27
CA GLY A 131 10.70 -4.79 -9.66
C GLY A 131 12.12 -5.35 -9.86
N LEU A 132 12.51 -5.52 -11.13
CA LEU A 132 13.70 -6.28 -11.54
C LEU A 132 15.04 -5.52 -11.53
N GLY A 133 15.07 -4.26 -11.09
CA GLY A 133 16.27 -3.42 -11.12
C GLY A 133 17.23 -3.67 -9.96
N LEU A 134 18.54 -3.54 -10.22
CA LEU A 134 19.62 -3.82 -9.25
C LEU A 134 19.92 -2.65 -8.29
N ALA A 135 19.34 -1.48 -8.52
CA ALA A 135 19.52 -0.29 -7.68
C ALA A 135 18.25 0.56 -7.69
N ASN A 136 17.50 0.60 -6.59
CA ASN A 136 16.41 1.55 -6.42
C ASN A 136 16.87 2.72 -5.56
N SER A 137 17.24 3.84 -6.20
CA SER A 137 17.61 5.06 -5.45
C SER A 137 16.41 5.79 -4.85
N ALA A 138 15.18 5.42 -5.23
CA ALA A 138 13.94 6.01 -4.73
C ALA A 138 13.30 5.20 -3.59
N GLY A 139 13.62 3.91 -3.46
CA GLY A 139 13.30 3.04 -2.33
C GLY A 139 14.38 3.03 -1.25
N GLU A 140 14.26 2.13 -0.28
CA GLU A 140 15.17 2.01 0.85
C GLU A 140 16.06 0.78 0.72
N GLY A 141 17.38 0.98 0.73
CA GLY A 141 18.34 -0.12 0.68
C GLY A 141 18.23 -0.95 -0.59
N ALA A 142 18.07 -2.28 -0.44
CA ALA A 142 17.83 -3.18 -1.56
C ALA A 142 16.33 -3.31 -1.82
N ALA A 143 15.93 -3.49 -3.08
CA ALA A 143 14.53 -3.55 -3.48
C ALA A 143 13.78 -4.73 -2.83
N ALA A 144 12.49 -4.52 -2.57
CA ALA A 144 11.55 -5.56 -2.18
C ALA A 144 11.48 -6.66 -3.28
N PRO A 145 11.04 -7.87 -2.91
CA PRO A 145 10.70 -8.89 -3.90
C PRO A 145 9.72 -8.37 -4.96
N ASP A 146 9.90 -8.81 -6.20
CA ASP A 146 9.00 -8.49 -7.31
C ASP A 146 7.81 -9.46 -7.34
N ALA A 147 6.59 -8.94 -7.26
CA ALA A 147 5.37 -9.72 -7.43
C ALA A 147 5.29 -10.22 -8.88
N LYS A 148 5.41 -11.53 -9.07
CA LYS A 148 5.49 -12.14 -10.41
C LYS A 148 4.14 -12.58 -10.95
N ASP A 149 3.19 -12.80 -10.06
CA ASP A 149 1.83 -13.17 -10.38
C ASP A 149 0.91 -12.00 -10.03
N SER A 150 -0.07 -11.75 -10.90
CA SER A 150 -1.10 -10.75 -10.64
C SER A 150 -1.85 -11.05 -9.34
N ASN A 151 -2.28 -10.00 -8.65
CA ASN A 151 -2.99 -10.00 -7.37
C ASN A 151 -2.14 -10.45 -6.16
N GLN A 152 -0.82 -10.55 -6.30
CA GLN A 152 0.09 -10.65 -5.16
C GLN A 152 0.45 -9.25 -4.64
N SER A 153 0.57 -9.13 -3.33
CA SER A 153 1.10 -7.92 -2.69
C SER A 153 2.56 -8.10 -2.27
N ILE A 154 3.29 -6.99 -2.19
CA ILE A 154 4.47 -6.88 -1.35
C ILE A 154 4.03 -6.38 0.02
N SER A 155 4.42 -7.08 1.07
CA SER A 155 3.90 -6.85 2.42
C SER A 155 5.02 -6.89 3.46
N ARG A 156 4.99 -5.98 4.45
CA ARG A 156 5.87 -6.04 5.63
C ARG A 156 5.41 -7.16 6.57
N ASP A 157 6.13 -7.39 7.67
CA ASP A 157 5.66 -8.31 8.71
C ASP A 157 4.49 -7.73 9.55
N ALA A 158 3.89 -8.55 10.41
CA ALA A 158 2.76 -8.14 11.25
C ALA A 158 3.08 -6.99 12.24
N ASN A 159 4.36 -6.68 12.46
CA ASN A 159 4.79 -5.55 13.28
C ASN A 159 5.13 -4.31 12.44
N ASN A 160 4.99 -4.39 11.11
CA ASN A 160 5.47 -3.41 10.16
C ASN A 160 6.95 -3.06 10.36
N THR A 161 7.80 -4.08 10.56
CA THR A 161 9.23 -3.90 10.78
C THR A 161 9.86 -3.08 9.65
N ASP A 162 10.64 -2.06 10.04
CA ASP A 162 11.35 -1.18 9.11
C ASP A 162 12.83 -1.08 9.49
N THR A 163 13.67 -1.78 8.72
CA THR A 163 15.12 -1.75 8.86
C THR A 163 15.78 -0.79 7.86
N ASN A 164 14.98 0.02 7.16
CA ASN A 164 15.38 0.85 6.02
C ASN A 164 16.01 0.00 4.90
N ASN A 165 15.48 -1.20 4.67
CA ASN A 165 15.92 -2.09 3.60
C ASN A 165 14.76 -2.93 3.09
N ASN A 166 14.20 -2.55 1.93
CA ASN A 166 12.98 -3.16 1.43
C ASN A 166 13.09 -4.68 1.19
N ALA A 167 14.27 -5.19 0.80
CA ALA A 167 14.51 -6.62 0.64
C ALA A 167 14.46 -7.42 1.95
N ALA A 168 14.75 -6.77 3.09
CA ALA A 168 14.70 -7.38 4.41
C ALA A 168 13.32 -7.24 5.06
N ASP A 169 12.61 -6.17 4.71
CA ASP A 169 11.37 -5.78 5.37
C ASP A 169 10.12 -6.31 4.66
N PHE A 170 10.16 -6.52 3.34
CA PHE A 170 9.01 -6.96 2.54
C PHE A 170 9.14 -8.41 2.06
N PHE A 171 8.01 -9.11 2.00
CA PHE A 171 7.84 -10.41 1.36
C PHE A 171 6.66 -10.41 0.38
N LEU A 172 6.59 -11.40 -0.50
CA LEU A 172 5.43 -11.61 -1.38
C LEU A 172 4.31 -12.31 -0.61
N SER A 173 3.14 -11.68 -0.55
CA SER A 173 1.92 -12.31 -0.02
C SER A 173 0.98 -12.68 -1.15
N SER A 174 0.53 -13.94 -1.14
CA SER A 174 -0.61 -14.41 -1.95
C SER A 174 -1.95 -14.21 -1.25
N GLN A 175 -1.94 -13.60 -0.06
CA GLN A 175 -3.12 -13.29 0.75
C GLN A 175 -3.03 -11.81 1.18
N PRO A 176 -3.36 -10.86 0.29
CA PRO A 176 -3.30 -9.44 0.61
C PRO A 176 -4.29 -9.08 1.73
N SER A 177 -3.89 -8.25 2.69
CA SER A 177 -4.59 -8.08 3.98
C SER A 177 -5.00 -6.64 4.32
N PRO A 178 -5.60 -5.87 3.39
CA PRO A 178 -5.88 -4.46 3.63
C PRO A 178 -6.85 -4.25 4.78
N GLY A 179 -6.57 -3.22 5.56
CA GLY A 179 -7.29 -2.86 6.76
C GLY A 179 -6.84 -3.66 7.99
N GLY A 180 -5.88 -4.57 7.86
CA GLY A 180 -5.40 -5.44 8.93
C GLY A 180 -3.87 -5.54 8.98
N PRO A 181 -3.32 -6.21 9.99
CA PRO A 181 -1.89 -6.47 10.04
C PRO A 181 -1.46 -7.41 8.91
N PRO A 182 -0.33 -7.11 8.24
CA PRO A 182 0.27 -8.01 7.27
C PRO A 182 0.42 -9.43 7.78
N CYS A 183 0.11 -10.40 6.93
CA CYS A 183 0.13 -11.82 7.26
C CYS A 183 0.61 -12.66 6.09
N ASN A 184 1.38 -13.70 6.38
CA ASN A 184 1.95 -14.62 5.39
C ASN A 184 1.18 -15.95 5.40
N GLY A 185 -0.03 -15.97 4.83
CA GLY A 185 -0.81 -17.20 4.70
C GLY A 185 -1.60 -17.64 5.95
N ALA A 186 -1.65 -16.80 7.00
CA ALA A 186 -2.31 -17.10 8.27
C ALA A 186 -3.29 -15.98 8.70
N CYS A 187 -3.76 -15.20 7.73
CA CYS A 187 -4.71 -14.11 7.96
C CYS A 187 -6.03 -14.70 8.50
N THR A 188 -6.48 -14.24 9.67
CA THR A 188 -7.83 -14.53 10.20
C THR A 188 -8.80 -13.38 9.92
N TRP A 189 -8.39 -12.42 9.09
CA TRP A 189 -9.10 -11.20 8.72
C TRP A 189 -9.04 -11.03 7.20
N CYS A 190 -10.11 -10.43 6.68
CA CYS A 190 -10.31 -9.95 5.32
C CYS A 190 -9.11 -10.03 4.37
N VAL A 191 -9.20 -10.94 3.42
CA VAL A 191 -8.24 -11.07 2.32
C VAL A 191 -8.87 -10.44 1.08
N VAL A 192 -8.12 -9.67 0.29
CA VAL A 192 -8.61 -9.28 -1.04
C VAL A 192 -8.51 -10.50 -1.94
N PRO A 193 -9.52 -10.82 -2.76
CA PRO A 193 -9.49 -12.04 -3.53
C PRO A 193 -8.35 -11.97 -4.54
N SER A 194 -7.36 -12.85 -4.38
CA SER A 194 -6.74 -13.43 -5.56
C SER A 194 -7.83 -14.20 -6.29
N VAL A 195 -8.03 -13.94 -7.57
CA VAL A 195 -9.04 -14.55 -8.47
C VAL A 195 -9.05 -16.10 -8.60
N GLU A 196 -8.48 -16.83 -7.64
CA GLU A 196 -8.75 -18.24 -7.37
C GLU A 196 -9.28 -18.38 -5.94
N SER A 197 -10.58 -18.11 -5.72
CA SER A 197 -11.24 -18.52 -4.48
C SER A 197 -11.19 -20.05 -4.41
N ILE A 198 -10.51 -20.60 -3.40
CA ILE A 198 -10.66 -22.01 -3.08
C ILE A 198 -11.97 -22.11 -2.32
N CYS A 199 -13.08 -22.32 -3.06
CA CYS A 199 -14.47 -22.51 -2.59
C CYS A 199 -14.71 -23.54 -1.47
N THR A 200 -13.65 -24.16 -0.95
CA THR A 200 -13.71 -25.25 0.04
C THR A 200 -12.99 -24.93 1.34
N ASP A 201 -12.33 -23.77 1.45
CA ASP A 201 -11.69 -23.37 2.70
C ASP A 201 -12.62 -22.53 3.60
N ALA A 202 -12.12 -22.20 4.79
CA ALA A 202 -12.87 -21.46 5.80
C ALA A 202 -12.47 -19.97 5.86
N VAL A 203 -11.80 -19.47 4.82
CA VAL A 203 -11.40 -18.08 4.69
C VAL A 203 -12.54 -17.31 4.03
N ASP A 204 -12.71 -16.04 4.38
CA ASP A 204 -13.66 -15.09 3.78
C ASP A 204 -12.84 -14.19 2.85
N ASN A 205 -12.71 -14.61 1.59
CA ASN A 205 -11.82 -13.99 0.61
C ASN A 205 -12.44 -12.80 -0.14
N ASP A 206 -13.72 -12.47 0.07
CA ASP A 206 -14.39 -11.30 -0.53
C ASP A 206 -14.90 -10.27 0.51
N CYS A 207 -14.74 -10.58 1.79
CA CYS A 207 -15.11 -9.75 2.93
C CYS A 207 -16.61 -9.50 3.08
N ASP A 208 -17.46 -10.41 2.62
CA ASP A 208 -18.91 -10.27 2.78
C ASP A 208 -19.43 -10.76 4.15
N GLY A 209 -18.55 -11.39 4.95
CA GLY A 209 -18.85 -11.94 6.26
C GLY A 209 -19.23 -13.42 6.25
N LEU A 210 -19.07 -14.11 5.12
CA LEU A 210 -19.21 -15.55 4.95
C LEU A 210 -17.86 -16.15 4.59
N ALA A 211 -17.55 -17.32 5.17
CA ALA A 211 -16.43 -18.10 4.64
C ALA A 211 -16.77 -18.58 3.21
N ASP A 212 -15.78 -18.72 2.34
CA ASP A 212 -15.92 -19.20 0.96
C ASP A 212 -16.71 -20.51 0.88
N SER A 213 -16.52 -21.42 1.84
CA SER A 213 -17.28 -22.69 1.94
C SER A 213 -18.77 -22.52 2.29
N ALA A 214 -19.19 -21.32 2.69
CA ALA A 214 -20.54 -20.95 3.07
C ALA A 214 -21.17 -19.87 2.16
N ASP A 215 -20.37 -19.26 1.27
CA ASP A 215 -20.85 -18.29 0.28
C ASP A 215 -21.25 -18.97 -1.05
N THR A 216 -22.34 -18.48 -1.63
CA THR A 216 -22.91 -18.95 -2.91
C THR A 216 -22.73 -17.94 -4.04
N VAL A 217 -22.21 -16.75 -3.75
CA VAL A 217 -21.97 -15.68 -4.72
C VAL A 217 -20.62 -15.88 -5.42
N ASP A 218 -19.61 -16.32 -4.67
CA ASP A 218 -18.25 -16.57 -5.16
C ASP A 218 -18.01 -17.97 -5.73
N CYS A 219 -18.97 -18.88 -5.57
CA CYS A 219 -18.86 -20.29 -5.95
C CYS A 219 -20.10 -20.80 -6.69
N PRO A 220 -20.20 -20.59 -8.03
CA PRO A 220 -21.30 -21.12 -8.85
C PRO A 220 -21.29 -22.65 -9.02
#